data_AF-J9G5X8-F1
#
_entry.id   AF-J9G5X8-F1
#
_cell.length_a   1.000
_cell.length_b   1.000
_cell.length_c   1.000
_cell.angle_alpha   90.00
_cell.angle_beta   90.00
_cell.angle_gamma   90.00
#
_symmetry.space_group_name_H-M   'P 1'
#
loop_
_entity.id
_entity.type
_entity.pdbx_description
1 polymer ?
#
loop_
_entity_poly.entity_id
_entity_poly.type
_entity_poly.pdbx_seq_one_letter_code
_entity_poly.pdbx_strand_id
1 'polypeptide(L)'
;MDMLFPMMYFDGNHFYPFLADWQENAHGRPIVPGLGIYFLHPQEKNWSLLAIQRQMNVCRQQGLGGQAFFRTRFLLDDVKGLYHWLQTDFYREPALLPPMTWADSIAPASPDVKGRFQGMRLQLQWEAINDTTPISYNVYRLDSIYGDRLLATRLRDTHYEQLLYLPALKHSRYAVTAVDAYGNESQPTVVLVKEEERK
;
A
#
# COMPACT_ATOMS: atom_id res chain seq x y z
N MET A 1 6.49 -21.97 1.14
CA MET A 1 6.70 -20.85 0.20
C MET A 1 5.88 -19.69 0.70
N ASP A 2 6.48 -18.49 0.78
CA ASP A 2 5.83 -17.32 1.39
C ASP A 2 4.91 -16.58 0.42
N MET A 3 5.28 -16.51 -0.86
CA MET A 3 4.48 -15.91 -1.93
C MET A 3 4.67 -16.68 -3.24
N LEU A 4 3.65 -16.71 -4.09
CA LEU A 4 3.69 -17.38 -5.39
C LEU A 4 3.53 -16.37 -6.53
N PHE A 5 4.29 -16.58 -7.60
CA PHE A 5 4.32 -15.70 -8.77
C PHE A 5 3.98 -16.48 -10.06
N PRO A 6 2.72 -16.89 -10.25
CA PRO A 6 2.35 -17.65 -11.44
C PRO A 6 2.52 -16.81 -12.71
N MET A 7 3.21 -17.35 -13.71
CA MET A 7 3.45 -16.65 -14.98
C MET A 7 2.18 -16.68 -15.87
N MET A 8 1.30 -15.69 -15.68
CA MET A 8 0.02 -15.57 -16.38
C MET A 8 0.13 -14.72 -17.65
N TYR A 9 1.00 -15.12 -18.57
CA TYR A 9 1.28 -14.38 -19.81
C TYR A 9 0.26 -14.72 -20.91
N PHE A 10 -1.02 -14.53 -20.60
CA PHE A 10 -2.16 -14.74 -21.49
C PHE A 10 -3.26 -13.73 -21.15
N ASP A 11 -4.26 -13.57 -22.02
CA ASP A 11 -5.33 -12.58 -21.86
C ASP A 11 -6.72 -13.21 -22.01
N GLY A 12 -7.74 -12.46 -21.61
CA GLY A 12 -9.15 -12.79 -21.84
C GLY A 12 -9.58 -14.07 -21.15
N ASN A 13 -10.22 -14.96 -21.91
CA ASN A 13 -10.85 -16.20 -21.42
C ASN A 13 -9.89 -17.14 -20.69
N HIS A 14 -8.58 -17.01 -20.92
CA HIS A 14 -7.59 -17.81 -20.22
C HIS A 14 -7.03 -17.10 -19.00
N PHE A 15 -7.14 -15.77 -18.88
CA PHE A 15 -6.59 -15.06 -17.73
C PHE A 15 -7.46 -15.22 -16.49
N TYR A 16 -8.73 -14.84 -16.60
CA TYR A 16 -9.59 -14.67 -15.43
C TYR A 16 -9.94 -15.98 -14.69
N PRO A 17 -10.24 -17.12 -15.36
CA PRO A 17 -10.51 -18.37 -14.65
C PRO A 17 -9.30 -18.89 -13.87
N PHE A 18 -8.10 -18.78 -14.45
CA PHE A 18 -6.87 -19.20 -13.78
C PHE A 18 -6.50 -18.27 -12.64
N LEU A 19 -6.80 -16.97 -12.75
CA LEU A 19 -6.61 -16.03 -11.65
C LEU A 19 -7.45 -16.43 -10.43
N ALA A 20 -8.72 -16.76 -10.67
CA ALA A 20 -9.65 -17.22 -9.63
C ALA A 20 -9.17 -18.54 -9.00
N ASP A 21 -8.79 -19.52 -9.84
CA ASP A 21 -8.24 -20.79 -9.38
C ASP A 21 -7.00 -20.62 -8.48
N TRP A 22 -6.06 -19.75 -8.88
CA TRP A 22 -4.92 -19.43 -8.03
C TRP A 22 -5.31 -18.83 -6.69
N GLN A 23 -6.29 -17.91 -6.68
CA GLN A 23 -6.75 -17.25 -5.46
C GLN A 23 -7.49 -18.21 -4.53
N GLU A 24 -8.33 -19.09 -5.07
CA GLU A 24 -9.04 -20.13 -4.31
C GLU A 24 -8.06 -21.12 -3.66
N ASN A 25 -6.95 -21.42 -4.34
CA ASN A 25 -5.89 -22.30 -3.86
C ASN A 25 -4.72 -21.55 -3.20
N ALA A 26 -4.92 -20.30 -2.79
CA ALA A 26 -3.87 -19.48 -2.19
C ALA A 26 -3.43 -19.96 -0.80
N HIS A 27 -4.29 -20.70 -0.09
CA HIS A 27 -4.03 -21.22 1.27
C HIS A 27 -3.50 -20.15 2.25
N GLY A 28 -4.04 -18.93 2.16
CA GLY A 28 -3.60 -17.80 3.00
C GLY A 28 -2.20 -17.29 2.70
N ARG A 29 -1.66 -17.58 1.50
CA ARG A 29 -0.41 -17.01 0.99
C ARG A 29 -0.70 -16.02 -0.15
N PRO A 30 0.04 -14.92 -0.27
CA PRO A 30 -0.12 -14.00 -1.38
C PRO A 30 0.17 -14.66 -2.74
N ILE A 31 -0.80 -14.56 -3.64
CA ILE A 31 -0.62 -14.83 -5.06
C ILE A 31 -0.35 -13.51 -5.78
N VAL A 32 0.74 -13.46 -6.53
CA VAL A 32 1.18 -12.28 -7.30
C VAL A 32 1.30 -12.67 -8.77
N PRO A 33 0.21 -12.59 -9.56
CA PRO A 33 0.23 -12.96 -10.96
C PRO A 33 1.28 -12.17 -11.76
N GLY A 34 2.09 -12.91 -12.53
CA GLY A 34 3.02 -12.37 -13.50
C GLY A 34 2.27 -11.93 -14.76
N LEU A 35 2.31 -10.64 -15.08
CA LEU A 35 1.71 -10.04 -16.25
C LEU A 35 2.73 -9.91 -17.38
N GLY A 36 2.36 -10.42 -18.56
CA GLY A 36 3.21 -10.43 -19.75
C GLY A 36 3.23 -9.09 -20.47
N ILE A 37 3.70 -8.03 -19.82
CA ILE A 37 3.66 -6.66 -20.37
C ILE A 37 4.48 -6.47 -21.64
N TYR A 38 5.44 -7.35 -21.92
CA TYR A 38 6.15 -7.36 -23.20
C TYR A 38 5.21 -7.52 -24.40
N PHE A 39 4.06 -8.19 -24.23
CA PHE A 39 3.05 -8.31 -25.29
C PHE A 39 2.40 -6.99 -25.71
N LEU A 40 2.60 -5.90 -24.96
CA LEU A 40 2.18 -4.56 -25.38
C LEU A 40 2.96 -4.06 -26.61
N HIS A 41 4.20 -4.51 -26.81
CA HIS A 41 5.07 -3.99 -27.85
C HIS A 41 4.64 -4.43 -29.26
N PRO A 42 4.76 -3.57 -30.30
CA PRO A 42 4.32 -3.90 -31.65
C PRO A 42 5.04 -5.09 -32.30
N GLN A 43 6.31 -5.33 -31.94
CA GLN A 43 7.07 -6.48 -32.44
C GLN A 43 6.71 -7.82 -31.76
N GLU A 44 5.88 -7.77 -30.71
CA GLU A 44 5.44 -8.95 -29.96
C GLU A 44 4.01 -9.32 -30.37
N LYS A 45 3.02 -9.16 -29.49
CA LYS A 45 1.58 -9.38 -29.78
C LYS A 45 0.78 -8.08 -29.92
N ASN A 46 1.41 -6.93 -29.71
CA ASN A 46 0.81 -5.60 -29.82
C ASN A 46 -0.52 -5.43 -29.03
N TRP A 47 -0.67 -6.06 -27.86
CA TRP A 47 -1.85 -5.94 -27.01
C TRP A 47 -2.17 -4.49 -26.68
N SER A 48 -3.46 -4.15 -26.57
CA SER A 48 -3.86 -2.84 -26.08
C SER A 48 -3.45 -2.68 -24.61
N LEU A 49 -3.14 -1.44 -24.20
CA LEU A 49 -2.91 -1.15 -22.77
C LEU A 49 -4.12 -1.59 -21.92
N LEU A 50 -5.32 -1.48 -22.46
CA LEU A 50 -6.57 -1.86 -21.81
C LEU A 50 -6.60 -3.33 -21.36
N ALA A 51 -5.93 -4.24 -22.07
CA ALA A 51 -5.82 -5.64 -21.65
C ALA A 51 -5.13 -5.74 -20.28
N ILE A 52 -3.95 -5.14 -20.14
CA ILE A 52 -3.18 -5.13 -18.89
C ILE A 52 -3.93 -4.36 -17.80
N GLN A 53 -4.52 -3.20 -18.13
CA GLN A 53 -5.33 -2.44 -17.17
C GLN A 53 -6.48 -3.28 -16.60
N ARG A 54 -7.19 -4.05 -17.44
CA ARG A 54 -8.28 -4.93 -16.99
C ARG A 54 -7.76 -6.05 -16.08
N GLN A 55 -6.68 -6.73 -16.48
CA GLN A 55 -6.04 -7.77 -15.67
C GLN A 55 -5.67 -7.24 -14.29
N MET A 56 -5.04 -6.07 -14.22
CA MET A 56 -4.64 -5.42 -12.98
C MET A 56 -5.83 -5.03 -12.09
N ASN A 57 -6.88 -4.46 -12.68
CA ASN A 57 -8.09 -4.09 -11.93
C ASN A 57 -8.81 -5.32 -11.37
N VAL A 58 -8.89 -6.42 -12.12
CA VAL A 58 -9.46 -7.67 -11.61
C VAL A 58 -8.60 -8.26 -10.49
N CYS A 59 -7.27 -8.24 -10.61
CA CYS A 59 -6.39 -8.67 -9.52
C CYS A 59 -6.65 -7.87 -8.23
N ARG A 60 -6.82 -6.55 -8.34
CA ARG A 60 -7.18 -5.70 -7.19
C ARG A 60 -8.56 -6.05 -6.63
N GLN A 61 -9.56 -6.21 -7.48
CA GLN A 61 -10.92 -6.53 -7.08
C GLN A 61 -11.01 -7.88 -6.34
N GLN A 62 -10.22 -8.86 -6.77
CA GLN A 62 -10.18 -10.21 -6.21
C GLN A 62 -9.26 -10.33 -4.99
N GLY A 63 -8.63 -9.22 -4.55
CA GLY A 63 -7.78 -9.22 -3.35
C GLY A 63 -6.47 -10.00 -3.50
N LEU A 64 -5.92 -10.07 -4.71
CA LEU A 64 -4.62 -10.70 -4.96
C LEU A 64 -3.50 -9.90 -4.27
N GLY A 65 -2.38 -10.57 -3.98
CA GLY A 65 -1.24 -10.00 -3.26
C GLY A 65 -0.42 -8.97 -4.04
N GLY A 66 -0.76 -8.70 -5.31
CA GLY A 66 -0.09 -7.72 -6.15
C GLY A 66 -0.08 -8.10 -7.63
N GLN A 67 0.84 -7.53 -8.39
CA GLN A 67 1.12 -7.87 -9.79
C GLN A 67 2.62 -7.83 -10.04
N ALA A 68 3.16 -8.81 -10.76
CA ALA A 68 4.56 -8.83 -11.19
C ALA A 68 4.66 -8.54 -12.68
N PHE A 69 5.55 -7.65 -13.10
CA PHE A 69 5.65 -7.23 -14.50
C PHE A 69 6.84 -7.89 -15.21
N PHE A 70 6.55 -8.68 -16.25
CA PHE A 70 7.58 -9.28 -17.08
C PHE A 70 7.65 -8.65 -18.48
N ARG A 71 8.75 -8.06 -18.93
CA ARG A 71 10.02 -7.78 -18.20
C ARG A 71 10.25 -6.27 -18.07
N THR A 72 11.05 -5.89 -17.07
CA THR A 72 11.25 -4.52 -16.59
C THR A 72 11.51 -3.49 -17.68
N ARG A 73 12.24 -3.84 -18.75
CA ARG A 73 12.51 -2.91 -19.87
C ARG A 73 11.24 -2.32 -20.47
N PHE A 74 10.20 -3.13 -20.74
CA PHE A 74 8.95 -2.64 -21.33
C PHE A 74 8.16 -1.73 -20.39
N LEU A 75 8.37 -1.88 -19.08
CA LEU A 75 7.82 -0.97 -18.09
C LEU A 75 8.57 0.36 -18.11
N LEU A 76 9.90 0.33 -18.03
CA LEU A 76 10.74 1.54 -17.98
C LEU A 76 10.71 2.34 -19.28
N ASP A 77 10.56 1.68 -20.42
CA ASP A 77 10.38 2.33 -21.73
C ASP A 77 8.96 2.92 -21.91
N ASP A 78 8.12 2.84 -20.87
CA ASP A 78 6.74 3.32 -20.84
C ASP A 78 5.91 2.87 -22.05
N VAL A 79 6.04 1.58 -22.41
CA VAL A 79 5.41 1.04 -23.62
C VAL A 79 3.90 1.20 -23.51
N LYS A 80 3.34 1.97 -24.45
CA LYS A 80 1.92 2.37 -24.50
C LYS A 80 1.43 3.21 -23.30
N GLY A 81 2.33 3.84 -22.54
CA GLY A 81 1.96 4.66 -21.38
C GLY A 81 1.69 3.86 -20.11
N LEU A 82 2.14 2.60 -20.03
CA LEU A 82 1.91 1.73 -18.87
C LEU A 82 2.51 2.34 -17.59
N TYR A 83 3.78 2.74 -17.59
CA TYR A 83 4.44 3.28 -16.41
C TYR A 83 3.79 4.60 -15.97
N HIS A 84 3.46 5.46 -16.93
CA HIS A 84 2.74 6.70 -16.63
C HIS A 84 1.42 6.41 -15.93
N TRP A 85 0.57 5.54 -16.51
CA TRP A 85 -0.72 5.16 -15.92
C TRP A 85 -0.58 4.51 -14.53
N LEU A 86 0.46 3.69 -14.31
CA LEU A 86 0.72 3.13 -12.98
C LEU A 86 1.04 4.22 -11.96
N GLN A 87 1.83 5.21 -12.34
CA GLN A 87 2.23 6.30 -11.45
C GLN A 87 1.06 7.27 -11.17
N THR A 88 0.27 7.61 -12.19
CA THR A 88 -0.76 8.65 -12.07
C THR A 88 -2.09 8.13 -11.57
N ASP A 89 -2.40 6.86 -11.85
CA ASP A 89 -3.73 6.29 -11.61
C ASP A 89 -3.66 5.05 -10.72
N PHE A 90 -3.01 3.98 -11.17
CA PHE A 90 -3.20 2.68 -10.54
C PHE A 90 -2.50 2.56 -9.17
N TYR A 91 -1.24 2.98 -9.05
CA TYR A 91 -0.46 2.97 -7.80
C TYR A 91 -0.23 4.39 -7.26
N ARG A 92 -1.17 5.30 -7.50
CA ARG A 92 -1.08 6.70 -7.07
C ARG A 92 -0.97 6.85 -5.56
N GLU A 93 -1.66 6.00 -4.81
CA GLU A 93 -1.64 6.01 -3.35
C GLU A 93 -0.76 4.88 -2.81
N PRO A 94 -0.04 5.11 -1.70
CA PRO A 94 0.73 4.07 -1.04
C PRO A 94 -0.18 2.94 -0.56
N ALA A 95 0.35 1.71 -0.58
CA ALA A 95 -0.32 0.52 -0.07
C ALA A 95 0.59 -0.19 0.94
N LEU A 96 -0.03 -0.84 1.92
CA LEU A 96 0.66 -1.66 2.90
C LEU A 96 0.98 -3.03 2.30
N LEU A 97 2.07 -3.64 2.77
CA LEU A 97 2.30 -5.05 2.51
C LEU A 97 1.34 -5.88 3.38
N PRO A 98 0.70 -6.92 2.84
CA PRO A 98 -0.08 -7.85 3.64
C PRO A 98 0.78 -8.51 4.73
N PRO A 99 0.23 -8.72 5.94
CA PRO A 99 0.95 -9.39 7.02
C PRO A 99 1.20 -10.86 6.69
N MET A 100 2.38 -11.35 7.08
CA MET A 100 2.77 -12.76 7.02
C MET A 100 2.26 -13.51 8.26
N THR A 101 0.94 -13.55 8.43
CA THR A 101 0.25 -14.08 9.63
C THR A 101 0.54 -15.55 9.95
N TRP A 102 1.13 -16.27 9.00
CA TRP A 102 1.56 -17.65 9.18
C TRP A 102 2.90 -17.81 9.89
N ALA A 103 3.73 -16.77 9.90
CA ALA A 103 5.00 -16.75 10.59
C ALA A 103 4.84 -16.13 11.98
N ASP A 104 4.10 -15.03 12.06
CA ASP A 104 3.71 -14.37 13.30
C ASP A 104 2.32 -13.76 13.11
N SER A 105 1.43 -13.97 14.08
CA SER A 105 0.06 -13.46 14.07
C SER A 105 -0.23 -12.46 15.19
N ILE A 106 0.78 -12.12 15.99
CA ILE A 106 0.64 -11.23 17.14
C ILE A 106 1.14 -9.85 16.73
N ALA A 107 0.22 -8.89 16.69
CA ALA A 107 0.58 -7.50 16.44
C ALA A 107 1.36 -6.89 17.63
N PRO A 108 2.26 -5.93 17.37
CA PRO A 108 2.95 -5.19 18.42
C PRO A 108 1.97 -4.35 19.25
N ALA A 109 2.45 -3.85 20.40
CA ALA A 109 1.69 -2.90 21.21
C ALA A 109 1.40 -1.61 20.41
N SER A 110 0.30 -0.93 20.74
CA SER A 110 0.00 0.38 20.14
C SER A 110 0.92 1.47 20.70
N PRO A 111 1.41 2.41 19.87
CA PRO A 111 2.24 3.51 20.34
C PRO A 111 1.43 4.48 21.21
N ASP A 112 2.05 5.09 22.22
CA ASP A 112 1.52 6.29 22.88
C ASP A 112 1.93 7.52 22.07
N VAL A 113 0.94 8.25 21.53
CA VAL A 113 1.17 9.27 20.50
C VAL A 113 0.65 10.62 20.98
N LYS A 114 1.51 11.63 20.86
CA LYS A 114 1.19 13.03 21.15
C LYS A 114 1.23 13.83 19.85
N GLY A 115 0.23 14.69 19.67
CA GLY A 115 0.09 15.52 18.49
C GLY A 115 -0.11 16.98 18.84
N ARG A 116 0.50 17.87 18.06
CA ARG A 116 0.20 19.29 18.08
C ARG A 116 0.19 19.90 16.69
N PHE A 117 -0.54 21.01 16.55
CA PHE A 117 -0.45 21.89 15.40
C PHE A 117 0.41 23.11 15.73
N GLN A 118 1.42 23.35 14.91
CA GLN A 118 2.17 24.60 14.87
C GLN A 118 1.78 25.37 13.61
N GLY A 119 0.80 26.28 13.74
CA GLY A 119 0.17 26.91 12.58
C GLY A 119 -0.52 25.88 11.69
N MET A 120 -0.03 25.68 10.46
CA MET A 120 -0.54 24.67 9.51
C MET A 120 0.29 23.38 9.50
N ARG A 121 1.31 23.26 10.36
CA ARG A 121 2.15 22.07 10.45
C ARG A 121 1.61 21.12 11.50
N LEU A 122 1.27 19.90 11.08
CA LEU A 122 1.02 18.78 11.97
C LEU A 122 2.36 18.24 12.48
N GLN A 123 2.48 18.04 13.78
CA GLN A 123 3.61 17.36 14.40
C GLN A 123 3.06 16.24 15.28
N LEU A 124 3.47 15.01 14.97
CA LEU A 124 3.19 13.80 15.75
C LEU A 124 4.49 13.26 16.31
N GLN A 125 4.47 12.81 17.56
CA GLN A 125 5.61 12.19 18.22
C GLN A 125 5.14 11.08 19.14
N TRP A 126 5.89 9.99 19.20
CA TRP A 126 5.62 8.84 20.05
C TRP A 126 6.91 8.26 20.63
N GLU A 127 6.77 7.32 21.55
CA GLU A 127 7.90 6.55 22.09
C GLU A 127 8.16 5.31 21.25
N ALA A 128 9.43 4.92 21.16
CA ALA A 128 9.83 3.70 20.47
C ALA A 128 9.22 2.49 21.20
N ILE A 129 8.65 1.56 20.43
CA ILE A 129 8.11 0.32 20.94
C ILE A 129 9.20 -0.73 20.83
N ASN A 130 9.50 -1.35 21.96
CA ASN A 130 10.40 -2.49 21.99
C ASN A 130 9.60 -3.77 21.74
N ASP A 131 10.01 -4.52 20.75
CA ASP A 131 9.49 -5.85 20.45
C ASP A 131 10.68 -6.78 20.14
N THR A 132 10.38 -8.07 20.06
CA THR A 132 11.27 -9.13 19.60
C THR A 132 11.79 -8.90 18.17
N THR A 133 11.05 -8.17 17.34
CA THR A 133 11.43 -7.81 15.98
C THR A 133 11.52 -6.30 15.78
N PRO A 134 12.25 -5.81 14.76
CA PRO A 134 12.30 -4.38 14.44
C PRO A 134 10.90 -3.83 14.14
N ILE A 135 10.52 -2.76 14.85
CA ILE A 135 9.26 -2.06 14.66
C ILE A 135 9.40 -0.92 13.66
N SER A 136 8.37 -0.72 12.86
CA SER A 136 8.17 0.47 12.03
C SER A 136 6.77 1.04 12.26
N TYR A 137 6.51 2.25 11.79
CA TYR A 137 5.24 2.95 12.04
C TYR A 137 4.55 3.39 10.76
N ASN A 138 3.22 3.29 10.76
CA ASN A 138 2.39 3.90 9.73
C ASN A 138 1.60 5.07 10.32
N VAL A 139 1.39 6.09 9.51
CA VAL A 139 0.64 7.29 9.92
C VAL A 139 -0.56 7.45 9.00
N TYR A 140 -1.73 7.64 9.61
CA TYR A 140 -3.00 7.77 8.94
C TYR A 140 -3.65 9.12 9.23
N ARG A 141 -4.39 9.60 8.24
CA ARG A 141 -5.45 10.58 8.43
C ARG A 141 -6.78 9.88 8.20
N LEU A 142 -7.66 9.93 9.18
CA LEU A 142 -9.00 9.38 9.12
C LEU A 142 -9.99 10.55 9.02
N ASP A 143 -10.72 10.61 7.92
CA ASP A 143 -11.56 11.76 7.60
C ASP A 143 -12.79 11.34 6.79
N SER A 144 -13.98 11.64 7.30
CA SER A 144 -15.25 11.27 6.65
C SER A 144 -15.60 12.11 5.42
N ILE A 145 -14.98 13.29 5.26
CA ILE A 145 -15.26 14.23 4.16
C ILE A 145 -14.22 14.07 3.06
N TYR A 146 -12.94 14.03 3.43
CA TYR A 146 -11.80 13.96 2.52
C TYR A 146 -11.28 12.55 2.26
N GLY A 147 -11.87 11.56 2.93
CA GLY A 147 -11.45 10.16 2.88
C GLY A 147 -10.20 9.88 3.71
N ASP A 148 -10.13 8.63 4.15
CA ASP A 148 -8.99 8.10 4.87
C ASP A 148 -7.76 8.05 3.96
N ARG A 149 -6.59 8.37 4.53
CA ARG A 149 -5.34 8.41 3.79
C ARG A 149 -4.17 7.89 4.62
N LEU A 150 -3.38 7.03 4.01
CA LEU A 150 -2.08 6.61 4.50
C LEU A 150 -1.06 7.71 4.17
N LEU A 151 -0.59 8.41 5.19
CA LEU A 151 0.30 9.57 5.05
C LEU A 151 1.77 9.15 4.98
N ALA A 152 2.14 8.13 5.75
CA ALA A 152 3.49 7.58 5.76
C ALA A 152 3.45 6.08 6.11
N THR A 153 4.41 5.34 5.58
CA THR A 153 4.53 3.89 5.77
C THR A 153 5.92 3.51 6.22
N ARG A 154 6.01 2.51 7.12
CA ARG A 154 7.29 1.92 7.56
C ARG A 154 8.31 2.97 8.03
N LEU A 155 7.84 4.01 8.70
CA LEU A 155 8.71 4.98 9.36
C LEU A 155 9.52 4.28 10.45
N ARG A 156 10.81 4.56 10.51
CA ARG A 156 11.69 4.09 11.60
C ARG A 156 11.85 5.15 12.69
N ASP A 157 11.64 6.40 12.33
CA ASP A 157 11.63 7.51 13.28
C ASP A 157 10.37 7.48 14.13
N THR A 158 10.46 8.03 15.33
CA THR A 158 9.33 8.15 16.27
C THR A 158 8.67 9.52 16.24
N HIS A 159 8.82 10.22 15.13
CA HIS A 159 8.18 11.50 14.86
C HIS A 159 7.74 11.59 13.40
N TYR A 160 6.69 12.36 13.16
CA TYR A 160 6.19 12.65 11.83
C TYR A 160 5.72 14.11 11.78
N GLU A 161 6.10 14.81 10.71
CA GLU A 161 5.62 16.14 10.45
C GLU A 161 5.11 16.30 9.03
N GLN A 162 4.06 17.12 8.88
CA GLN A 162 3.50 17.42 7.56
C GLN A 162 2.89 18.82 7.55
N LEU A 163 3.12 19.55 6.46
CA LEU A 163 2.38 20.77 6.17
C LEU A 163 0.99 20.42 5.63
N LEU A 164 -0.05 20.96 6.28
CA LEU A 164 -1.42 20.82 5.79
C LEU A 164 -1.69 21.85 4.70
N TYR A 165 -2.16 21.37 3.55
CA TYR A 165 -2.52 22.24 2.41
C TYR A 165 -3.89 22.89 2.55
N LEU A 166 -4.74 22.35 3.43
CA LEU A 166 -6.09 22.84 3.67
C LEU A 166 -6.31 23.00 5.19
N PRO A 167 -6.80 24.16 5.67
CA PRO A 167 -7.08 24.36 7.09
C PRO A 167 -8.08 23.35 7.66
N ALA A 168 -9.05 22.93 6.86
CA ALA A 168 -10.07 21.96 7.27
C ALA A 168 -9.49 20.61 7.73
N LEU A 169 -8.29 20.24 7.27
CA LEU A 169 -7.62 19.00 7.68
C LEU A 169 -7.20 19.00 9.16
N LYS A 170 -7.17 20.17 9.82
CA LYS A 170 -6.97 20.23 11.28
C LYS A 170 -8.07 19.52 12.06
N HIS A 171 -9.26 19.35 11.46
CA HIS A 171 -10.38 18.66 12.06
C HIS A 171 -10.41 17.16 11.74
N SER A 172 -9.49 16.67 10.89
CA SER A 172 -9.31 15.24 10.65
C SER A 172 -8.78 14.56 11.91
N ARG A 173 -9.05 13.25 12.04
CA ARG A 173 -8.41 12.42 13.05
C ARG A 173 -7.09 11.92 12.49
N TYR A 174 -6.04 11.90 13.31
CA TYR A 174 -4.76 11.33 12.93
C TYR A 174 -4.49 10.10 13.78
N ALA A 175 -3.94 9.06 13.18
CA ALA A 175 -3.62 7.84 13.90
C ALA A 175 -2.23 7.34 13.55
N VAL A 176 -1.57 6.70 14.51
CA VAL A 176 -0.31 5.99 14.30
C VAL A 176 -0.47 4.57 14.77
N THR A 177 0.10 3.64 14.01
CA THR A 177 0.18 2.22 14.33
C THR A 177 1.64 1.79 14.35
N ALA A 178 1.93 0.74 15.12
CA ALA A 178 3.19 0.03 15.06
C ALA A 178 3.04 -1.22 14.20
N VAL A 179 4.10 -1.57 13.49
CA VAL A 179 4.15 -2.69 12.54
C VAL A 179 5.43 -3.47 12.79
N ASP A 180 5.31 -4.77 12.99
CA ASP A 180 6.44 -5.66 13.19
C ASP A 180 7.15 -6.04 11.87
N ALA A 181 8.19 -6.87 11.95
CA ALA A 181 8.92 -7.33 10.77
C ALA A 181 8.11 -8.24 9.83
N TYR A 182 7.02 -8.84 10.31
CA TYR A 182 6.11 -9.71 9.55
C TYR A 182 4.93 -8.94 8.94
N GLY A 183 4.76 -7.66 9.27
CA GLY A 183 3.70 -6.80 8.76
C GLY A 183 2.44 -6.77 9.64
N ASN A 184 2.44 -7.41 10.82
CA ASN A 184 1.31 -7.33 11.74
C ASN A 184 1.23 -5.91 12.31
N GLU A 185 0.04 -5.33 12.26
CA GLU A 185 -0.20 -3.93 12.61
C GLU A 185 -1.00 -3.82 13.91
N SER A 186 -0.55 -2.96 14.83
CA SER A 186 -1.21 -2.70 16.10
C SER A 186 -2.59 -2.07 15.92
N GLN A 187 -3.38 -2.04 17.00
CA GLN A 187 -4.56 -1.15 17.02
C GLN A 187 -4.11 0.32 16.82
N PRO A 188 -4.89 1.14 16.10
CA PRO A 188 -4.53 2.53 15.83
C PRO A 188 -4.68 3.40 17.08
N THR A 189 -3.64 4.13 17.42
CA THR A 189 -3.72 5.19 18.43
C THR A 189 -4.18 6.48 17.77
N VAL A 190 -5.46 6.83 17.95
CA VAL A 190 -6.01 8.09 17.45
C VAL A 190 -5.58 9.25 18.36
N VAL A 191 -4.98 10.26 17.74
CA VAL A 191 -4.35 11.39 18.43
C VAL A 191 -5.33 12.55 18.57
N LEU A 192 -5.46 13.06 19.79
CA LEU A 192 -6.06 14.38 20.03
C LEU A 192 -4.99 15.45 19.77
N VAL A 193 -5.03 16.07 18.60
CA VAL A 193 -4.06 17.09 18.20
C VAL A 193 -4.46 18.44 18.80
N LYS A 194 -3.60 19.03 19.63
CA LYS A 194 -3.85 20.33 20.27
C LYS A 194 -3.26 21.46 19.42
N GLU A 195 -3.90 22.63 19.41
CA GLU A 195 -3.27 23.83 18.86
C GLU A 195 -2.27 24.40 19.87
N GLU A 196 -1.08 24.77 19.39
CA GLU A 196 -0.08 25.44 20.22
C GLU A 196 -0.48 26.91 20.41
N GLU A 197 -0.85 27.28 21.64
CA GLU A 197 -1.13 28.67 22.00
C GLU A 197 0.14 29.51 21.82
N ARG A 198 0.07 30.54 20.98
CA ARG A 198 1.15 31.53 20.85
C ARG A 198 1.28 32.29 22.18
N LYS A 199 2.40 32.07 22.89
CA LYS A 199 2.87 32.97 23.94
C LYS A 199 3.44 34.26 23.33
#